data_AF-A0A2V7ID36-F1
#
_entry.id   AF-A0A2V7ID36-F1
#
_cell.length_a   1.000
_cell.length_b   1.000
_cell.length_c   1.000
_cell.angle_alpha   90.00
_cell.angle_beta   90.00
_cell.angle_gamma   90.00
#
_symmetry.space_group_name_H-M   'P 1'
#
loop_
_entity.id
_entity.type
_entity.pdbx_description
1 polymer ?
#
loop_
_entity_poly.entity_id
_entity_poly.type
_entity_poly.pdbx_seq_one_letter_code
_entity_poly.pdbx_strand_id
1 'polypeptide(L)'
;GTGTWLSVFQECGVDDVYGVDGEWVNRKALVIPEDRFLAVDLRRPFQLGRRFDLAVSLEVGEHLPGECARAFVASLTRLAPVVLFSAAIPFQGGADHVNEQWPDYWAERFADEGYATVDCMRRKVWRDENVEWYYAQNTLMFASRDCERTATGQLSVVHPRKYLDAIADMRKLLLMAQDLASVIPSGDTVILVDEDSVRGELTLWRAIPFLERDGRYWGPPLDDTTAIQEVERLRRSGARFIAFAWPAFWWLGHYAGFHRHLRAEFRCRLENERLVVFDLESTDTPPSSPAAPGRGRRAI
;
A
#
# COMPACT_ATOMS: atom_id res chain seq x y z
N GLY A 1 -13.79 8.51 -10.03
CA GLY A 1 -14.48 8.26 -8.76
C GLY A 1 -15.85 8.90 -8.77
N THR A 2 -16.28 9.42 -7.63
CA THR A 2 -17.64 9.96 -7.41
C THR A 2 -17.87 11.39 -7.92
N GLY A 3 -16.84 12.04 -8.49
CA GLY A 3 -16.95 13.38 -9.05
C GLY A 3 -16.54 14.52 -8.10
N THR A 4 -15.83 14.25 -7.01
CA THR A 4 -15.44 15.26 -6.00
C THR A 4 -14.67 16.45 -6.59
N TRP A 5 -13.72 16.23 -7.50
CA TRP A 5 -13.04 17.35 -8.17
C TRP A 5 -14.01 18.20 -9.00
N LEU A 6 -14.96 17.56 -9.68
CA LEU A 6 -15.95 18.23 -10.52
C LEU A 6 -16.94 19.04 -9.68
N SER A 7 -17.34 18.57 -8.50
CA SER A 7 -18.20 19.35 -7.60
C SER A 7 -17.50 20.62 -7.12
N VAL A 8 -16.20 20.55 -6.79
CA VAL A 8 -15.40 21.73 -6.42
C VAL A 8 -15.26 22.70 -7.60
N PHE A 9 -15.10 22.21 -8.84
CA PHE A 9 -15.14 23.08 -10.02
C PHE A 9 -16.48 23.82 -10.15
N GLN A 10 -17.60 23.14 -9.89
CA GLN A 10 -18.93 23.78 -9.90
C GLN A 10 -19.06 24.84 -8.80
N GLU A 11 -18.55 24.58 -7.60
CA GLU A 11 -18.50 25.57 -6.51
C GLU A 11 -17.68 26.81 -6.89
N CYS A 12 -16.64 26.62 -7.72
CA CYS A 12 -15.82 27.68 -8.29
C CYS A 12 -16.43 28.34 -9.55
N GLY A 13 -17.67 28.01 -9.92
CA GLY A 13 -18.40 28.65 -11.04
C GLY A 13 -18.21 28.00 -12.41
N VAL A 14 -17.72 26.75 -12.48
CA VAL A 14 -17.66 25.98 -13.73
C VAL A 14 -18.97 25.22 -13.94
N ASP A 15 -19.83 25.72 -14.82
CA ASP A 15 -21.16 25.15 -15.04
C ASP A 15 -21.18 23.87 -15.88
N ASP A 16 -20.16 23.64 -16.71
CA ASP A 16 -20.05 22.51 -17.65
C ASP A 16 -18.96 21.54 -17.18
N VAL A 17 -19.39 20.52 -16.43
CA VAL A 17 -18.54 19.44 -15.93
C VAL A 17 -19.06 18.10 -16.42
N TYR A 18 -18.15 17.16 -16.68
CA TYR A 18 -18.51 15.81 -17.13
C TYR A 18 -17.52 14.78 -16.59
N GLY A 19 -18.03 13.79 -15.86
CA GLY A 19 -17.26 12.71 -15.24
C GLY A 19 -17.17 11.48 -16.13
N VAL A 20 -16.00 10.85 -16.14
CA VAL A 20 -15.75 9.58 -16.83
C VAL A 20 -15.01 8.67 -15.87
N ASP A 21 -15.55 7.47 -15.64
CA ASP A 21 -14.91 6.44 -14.81
C ASP A 21 -15.46 5.05 -15.14
N GLY A 22 -15.07 4.00 -14.43
CA GLY A 22 -15.54 2.64 -14.68
C GLY A 22 -16.94 2.32 -14.15
N GLU A 23 -17.48 1.18 -14.58
CA GLU A 23 -18.80 0.68 -14.17
C GLU A 23 -18.91 0.36 -12.66
N TRP A 24 -17.78 0.23 -11.97
CA TRP A 24 -17.72 0.01 -10.52
C TRP A 24 -18.17 1.21 -9.69
N VAL A 25 -18.25 2.41 -10.28
CA VAL A 25 -18.70 3.60 -9.56
C VAL A 25 -20.17 3.47 -9.15
N ASN A 26 -20.43 3.53 -7.84
CA ASN A 26 -21.79 3.60 -7.33
C ASN A 26 -22.43 4.94 -7.70
N ARG A 27 -23.37 4.91 -8.65
CA ARG A 27 -24.07 6.11 -9.13
C ARG A 27 -24.80 6.89 -8.05
N LYS A 28 -25.25 6.22 -6.98
CA LYS A 28 -25.90 6.88 -5.84
C LYS A 28 -24.93 7.69 -4.97
N ALA A 29 -23.63 7.44 -5.10
CA ALA A 29 -22.59 8.15 -4.38
C ALA A 29 -22.00 9.31 -5.21
N LEU A 30 -22.49 9.54 -6.44
CA LEU A 30 -22.05 10.67 -7.25
C LEU A 30 -22.39 11.99 -6.55
N VAL A 31 -21.42 12.90 -6.53
CA VAL A 31 -21.59 14.28 -6.06
C VAL A 31 -21.76 15.27 -7.22
N ILE A 32 -22.05 14.74 -8.41
CA ILE A 32 -22.41 15.47 -9.62
C ILE A 32 -23.71 14.87 -10.19
N PRO A 33 -24.45 15.60 -11.05
CA PRO A 33 -25.61 15.05 -11.74
C PRO A 33 -25.29 13.76 -12.52
N GLU A 34 -26.17 12.75 -12.44
CA GLU A 34 -25.95 11.44 -13.07
C GLU A 34 -25.87 11.52 -14.61
N ASP A 35 -26.59 12.47 -15.22
CA ASP A 35 -26.54 12.75 -16.66
C ASP A 35 -25.22 13.41 -17.11
N ARG A 36 -24.38 13.82 -16.16
CA ARG A 36 -23.01 14.32 -16.36
C ARG A 36 -21.95 13.28 -16.04
N PHE A 37 -22.30 12.00 -16.06
CA PHE A 37 -21.36 10.91 -15.83
C PHE A 37 -21.48 9.84 -16.92
N LEU A 38 -20.34 9.34 -17.40
CA LEU A 38 -20.26 8.21 -18.32
C LEU A 38 -19.37 7.12 -17.75
N ALA A 39 -19.93 5.92 -17.64
CA ALA A 39 -19.16 4.72 -17.34
C ALA A 39 -18.44 4.21 -18.59
N VAL A 40 -17.12 4.07 -18.56
CA VAL A 40 -16.30 3.51 -19.65
C VAL A 40 -15.18 2.62 -19.10
N ASP A 41 -14.73 1.68 -19.92
CA ASP A 41 -13.49 0.95 -19.66
C ASP A 41 -12.28 1.82 -20.06
N LEU A 42 -11.64 2.47 -19.07
CA LEU A 42 -10.48 3.35 -19.26
C LEU A 42 -9.25 2.64 -19.86
N ARG A 43 -9.23 1.29 -19.88
CA ARG A 43 -8.18 0.51 -20.56
C ARG A 43 -8.29 0.58 -22.09
N ARG A 44 -9.43 1.04 -22.61
CA ARG A 44 -9.71 1.16 -24.04
C ARG A 44 -9.75 2.63 -24.46
N PRO A 45 -9.45 2.97 -25.72
CA PRO A 45 -9.67 4.32 -26.23
C PRO A 45 -11.12 4.75 -26.02
N PHE A 46 -11.32 5.99 -25.57
CA PHE A 46 -12.65 6.58 -25.39
C PHE A 46 -12.72 8.01 -25.96
N GLN A 47 -13.95 8.48 -26.15
CA GLN A 47 -14.29 9.82 -26.64
C GLN A 47 -15.70 10.23 -26.19
N LEU A 48 -15.96 11.52 -26.04
CA LEU A 48 -17.26 12.07 -25.60
C LEU A 48 -18.04 12.79 -26.71
N GLY A 49 -17.53 12.79 -27.96
CA GLY A 49 -18.14 13.52 -29.07
C GLY A 49 -18.10 15.05 -28.94
N ARG A 50 -17.46 15.57 -27.89
CA ARG A 50 -17.24 16.98 -27.60
C ARG A 50 -15.87 17.18 -26.96
N ARG A 51 -15.43 18.44 -26.89
CA ARG A 51 -14.20 18.86 -26.21
C ARG A 51 -14.53 19.77 -25.02
N PHE A 52 -13.57 19.84 -24.10
CA PHE A 52 -13.54 20.69 -22.92
C PHE A 52 -12.29 21.56 -22.95
N ASP A 53 -12.23 22.58 -22.09
CA ASP A 53 -11.05 23.42 -21.95
C ASP A 53 -9.96 22.75 -21.09
N LEU A 54 -10.35 21.89 -20.16
CA LEU A 54 -9.49 21.17 -19.23
C LEU A 54 -9.97 19.71 -19.05
N ALA A 55 -9.04 18.77 -19.10
CA ALA A 55 -9.25 17.39 -18.64
C ALA A 55 -8.46 17.16 -17.33
N VAL A 56 -9.04 16.44 -16.37
CA VAL A 56 -8.40 16.14 -15.08
C VAL A 56 -8.38 14.63 -14.86
N SER A 57 -7.20 14.08 -14.57
CA SER A 57 -6.98 12.66 -14.29
C SER A 57 -5.91 12.53 -13.21
N LEU A 58 -6.32 12.43 -11.94
CA LEU A 58 -5.41 12.41 -10.80
C LEU A 58 -5.49 11.06 -10.06
N GLU A 59 -4.35 10.40 -9.86
CA GLU A 59 -4.19 9.05 -9.28
C GLU A 59 -5.08 8.03 -10.03
N VAL A 60 -4.78 7.83 -11.31
CA VAL A 60 -5.52 6.93 -12.22
C VAL A 60 -4.58 6.09 -13.07
N GLY A 61 -3.51 6.70 -13.64
CA GLY A 61 -2.66 6.05 -14.63
C GLY A 61 -1.96 4.78 -14.12
N GLU A 62 -1.69 4.72 -12.82
CA GLU A 62 -1.06 3.61 -12.11
C GLU A 62 -1.95 2.37 -11.95
N HIS A 63 -3.26 2.55 -12.02
CA HIS A 63 -4.24 1.46 -11.94
C HIS A 63 -4.49 0.80 -13.31
N LEU A 64 -4.01 1.41 -14.39
CA LEU A 64 -4.18 0.90 -15.75
C LEU A 64 -2.94 0.09 -16.15
N PRO A 65 -3.08 -1.08 -16.80
CA PRO A 65 -1.95 -1.81 -17.35
C PRO A 65 -1.09 -0.93 -18.28
N GLY A 66 0.23 -1.08 -18.21
CA GLY A 66 1.18 -0.21 -18.93
C GLY A 66 0.99 -0.22 -20.46
N GLU A 67 0.47 -1.31 -21.03
CA GLU A 67 0.11 -1.41 -22.45
C GLU A 67 -1.02 -0.46 -22.88
N CYS A 68 -1.87 -0.04 -21.94
CA CYS A 68 -2.98 0.87 -22.19
C CYS A 68 -2.57 2.35 -22.08
N ALA A 69 -1.40 2.66 -21.49
CA ALA A 69 -0.99 4.03 -21.17
C ALA A 69 -1.05 5.00 -22.37
N ARG A 70 -0.60 4.56 -23.56
CA ARG A 70 -0.64 5.40 -24.78
C ARG A 70 -2.08 5.69 -25.21
N ALA A 71 -2.95 4.67 -25.21
CA ALA A 71 -4.36 4.84 -25.58
C ALA A 71 -5.11 5.73 -24.59
N PHE A 72 -4.76 5.63 -23.30
CA PHE A 72 -5.30 6.46 -22.24
C PHE A 72 -4.92 7.94 -22.41
N VAL A 73 -3.61 8.23 -22.54
CA VAL A 73 -3.12 9.60 -22.79
C VAL A 73 -3.75 10.19 -24.06
N ALA A 74 -3.79 9.44 -25.15
CA ALA A 74 -4.44 9.89 -26.39
C ALA A 74 -5.94 10.21 -26.21
N SER A 75 -6.63 9.52 -25.29
CA SER A 75 -8.03 9.83 -24.97
C SER A 75 -8.15 11.15 -24.22
N LEU A 76 -7.27 11.41 -23.24
CA LEU A 76 -7.24 12.68 -22.51
C LEU A 76 -6.93 13.88 -23.41
N THR A 77 -5.91 13.77 -24.29
CA THR A 77 -5.50 14.84 -25.21
C THR A 77 -6.54 15.13 -26.31
N ARG A 78 -7.41 14.17 -26.62
CA ARG A 78 -8.59 14.40 -27.48
C ARG A 78 -9.70 15.18 -26.77
N LEU A 79 -9.78 15.12 -25.44
CA LEU A 79 -10.83 15.79 -24.68
C LEU A 79 -10.55 17.27 -24.47
N ALA A 80 -9.31 17.67 -24.20
CA ALA A 80 -9.00 19.05 -23.86
C ALA A 80 -7.58 19.46 -24.27
N PRO A 81 -7.35 20.74 -24.64
CA PRO A 81 -6.02 21.26 -24.96
C PRO A 81 -5.11 21.39 -23.73
N VAL A 82 -5.67 21.27 -22.52
CA VAL A 82 -4.94 21.25 -21.25
C VAL A 82 -5.37 20.02 -20.46
N VAL A 83 -4.41 19.28 -19.92
CA VAL A 83 -4.64 18.10 -19.08
C VAL A 83 -3.90 18.27 -17.76
N LEU A 84 -4.63 18.22 -16.65
CA LEU A 84 -4.08 18.09 -15.30
C LEU A 84 -4.00 16.60 -14.97
N PHE A 85 -2.80 16.09 -14.75
CA PHE A 85 -2.56 14.65 -14.67
C PHE A 85 -1.66 14.29 -13.49
N SER A 86 -1.97 13.19 -12.82
CA SER A 86 -1.08 12.55 -11.85
C SER A 86 -1.18 11.02 -11.94
N ALA A 87 -0.07 10.36 -11.66
CA ALA A 87 0.00 8.92 -11.50
C ALA A 87 1.15 8.57 -10.54
N ALA A 88 0.99 7.46 -9.83
CA ALA A 88 1.95 7.01 -8.83
C ALA A 88 3.34 6.68 -9.42
N ILE A 89 4.41 7.07 -8.70
CA ILE A 89 5.80 6.73 -9.04
C ILE A 89 6.16 5.32 -8.54
N PRO A 90 7.25 4.69 -9.04
CA PRO A 90 7.67 3.37 -8.59
C PRO A 90 7.86 3.27 -7.07
N PHE A 91 7.32 2.21 -6.48
CA PHE A 91 7.30 1.94 -5.04
C PHE A 91 6.52 2.99 -4.23
N GLN A 92 5.61 3.75 -4.85
CA GLN A 92 4.67 4.60 -4.13
C GLN A 92 3.75 3.75 -3.25
N GLY A 93 3.30 2.62 -3.78
CA GLY A 93 2.32 1.74 -3.14
C GLY A 93 0.90 2.27 -3.27
N GLY A 94 -0.07 1.40 -3.02
CA GLY A 94 -1.49 1.67 -3.12
C GLY A 94 -2.25 0.43 -3.58
N ALA A 95 -3.56 0.40 -3.36
CA ALA A 95 -4.38 -0.73 -3.74
C ALA A 95 -4.46 -0.84 -5.27
N ASP A 96 -4.21 -2.03 -5.82
CA ASP A 96 -4.32 -2.32 -7.25
C ASP A 96 -3.44 -1.41 -8.16
N HIS A 97 -2.29 -0.97 -7.66
CA HIS A 97 -1.28 -0.30 -8.49
C HIS A 97 -0.54 -1.35 -9.33
N VAL A 98 -0.68 -1.26 -10.65
CA VAL A 98 -0.09 -2.22 -11.61
C VAL A 98 0.90 -1.56 -12.57
N ASN A 99 0.94 -0.22 -12.62
CA ASN A 99 1.75 0.55 -13.55
C ASN A 99 2.28 1.84 -12.91
N GLU A 100 2.97 1.68 -11.78
CA GLU A 100 3.70 2.79 -11.17
C GLU A 100 4.88 3.21 -12.06
N GLN A 101 4.88 4.47 -12.50
CA GLN A 101 5.83 4.97 -13.50
C GLN A 101 6.30 6.38 -13.18
N TRP A 102 7.54 6.66 -13.55
CA TRP A 102 8.12 7.99 -13.37
C TRP A 102 7.36 9.07 -14.15
N PRO A 103 7.31 10.33 -13.69
CA PRO A 103 6.65 11.40 -14.43
C PRO A 103 7.19 11.60 -15.86
N ASP A 104 8.47 11.30 -16.10
CA ASP A 104 9.08 11.31 -17.43
C ASP A 104 8.41 10.33 -18.41
N TYR A 105 8.04 9.14 -17.95
CA TYR A 105 7.32 8.13 -18.76
C TYR A 105 5.98 8.66 -19.30
N TRP A 106 5.27 9.42 -18.46
CA TRP A 106 4.01 10.04 -18.84
C TRP A 106 4.23 11.27 -19.72
N ALA A 107 5.24 12.08 -19.41
CA ALA A 107 5.62 13.24 -20.21
C ALA A 107 5.99 12.88 -21.65
N GLU A 108 6.72 11.79 -21.87
CA GLU A 108 7.02 11.29 -23.21
C GLU A 108 5.74 10.96 -24.00
N ARG A 109 4.76 10.31 -23.37
CA ARG A 109 3.48 9.96 -24.02
C ARG A 109 2.63 11.19 -24.35
N PHE A 110 2.63 12.20 -23.47
CA PHE A 110 2.00 13.47 -23.78
C PHE A 110 2.72 14.20 -24.91
N ALA A 111 4.06 14.16 -24.95
CA ALA A 111 4.86 14.74 -26.01
C ALA A 111 4.60 14.09 -27.38
N ASP A 112 4.40 12.76 -27.43
CA ASP A 112 3.99 12.03 -28.64
C ASP A 112 2.65 12.54 -29.21
N GLU A 113 1.76 13.04 -28.34
CA GLU A 113 0.48 13.65 -28.71
C GLU A 113 0.58 15.18 -28.94
N GLY A 114 1.79 15.74 -28.93
CA GLY A 114 2.05 17.17 -29.15
C GLY A 114 1.82 18.07 -27.93
N TYR A 115 1.83 17.52 -26.72
CA TYR A 115 1.64 18.27 -25.48
C TYR A 115 2.98 18.54 -24.78
N ALA A 116 3.16 19.76 -24.31
CA ALA A 116 4.29 20.16 -23.50
C ALA A 116 4.00 19.99 -22.00
N THR A 117 4.98 19.49 -21.24
CA THR A 117 4.91 19.39 -19.78
C THR A 117 5.16 20.74 -19.10
N VAL A 118 4.25 21.10 -18.19
CA VAL A 118 4.27 22.33 -17.40
C VAL A 118 4.18 21.98 -15.91
N ASP A 119 5.30 22.09 -15.22
CA ASP A 119 5.40 21.85 -13.78
C ASP A 119 5.09 23.11 -12.97
N CYS A 120 3.86 23.60 -13.09
CA CYS A 120 3.41 24.78 -12.35
C CYS A 120 2.74 24.44 -11.02
N MET A 121 2.17 23.23 -10.89
CA MET A 121 1.39 22.83 -9.72
C MET A 121 2.29 22.46 -8.55
N ARG A 122 3.28 21.59 -8.77
CA ARG A 122 4.19 21.13 -7.71
C ARG A 122 4.91 22.32 -7.07
N ARG A 123 5.35 23.30 -7.86
CA ARG A 123 5.96 24.55 -7.37
C ARG A 123 5.11 25.33 -6.37
N LYS A 124 3.77 25.21 -6.43
CA LYS A 124 2.83 25.91 -5.54
C LYS A 124 2.48 25.11 -4.29
N VAL A 125 2.34 23.79 -4.42
CA VAL A 125 1.77 22.94 -3.35
C VAL A 125 2.79 22.01 -2.68
N TRP A 126 4.05 21.98 -3.12
CA TRP A 126 5.07 21.04 -2.61
C TRP A 126 5.29 21.06 -1.09
N ARG A 127 5.02 22.19 -0.43
CA ARG A 127 5.20 22.35 1.02
C ARG A 127 3.89 22.59 1.75
N ASP A 128 2.75 22.48 1.06
CA ASP A 128 1.45 22.68 1.69
C ASP A 128 1.04 21.40 2.40
N GLU A 129 1.05 21.43 3.74
CA GLU A 129 0.69 20.27 4.57
C GLU A 129 -0.80 19.92 4.48
N ASN A 130 -1.64 20.80 3.91
CA ASN A 130 -3.05 20.51 3.63
C ASN A 130 -3.25 19.73 2.32
N VAL A 131 -2.19 19.57 1.53
CA VAL A 131 -2.21 18.79 0.30
C VAL A 131 -1.49 17.47 0.54
N GLU A 132 -2.17 16.36 0.24
CA GLU A 132 -1.55 15.05 0.34
C GLU A 132 -0.29 14.98 -0.52
N TRP A 133 0.78 14.41 0.03
CA TRP A 133 2.11 14.49 -0.56
C TRP A 133 2.18 13.88 -1.96
N TYR A 134 1.36 12.85 -2.23
CA TYR A 134 1.32 12.19 -3.53
C TYR A 134 0.69 13.10 -4.59
N TYR A 135 -0.36 13.88 -4.26
CA TYR A 135 -0.87 14.92 -5.16
C TYR A 135 0.18 16.01 -5.40
N ALA A 136 0.87 16.46 -4.35
CA ALA A 136 1.92 17.46 -4.49
C ALA A 136 3.11 16.98 -5.34
N GLN A 137 3.41 15.68 -5.31
CA GLN A 137 4.50 15.05 -6.05
C GLN A 137 4.15 14.78 -7.51
N ASN A 138 2.97 14.22 -7.75
CA ASN A 138 2.63 13.57 -9.01
C ASN A 138 1.88 14.49 -9.97
N THR A 139 1.31 15.61 -9.48
CA THR A 139 0.46 16.49 -10.29
C THR A 139 1.28 17.36 -11.23
N LEU A 140 1.15 17.10 -12.53
CA LEU A 140 1.70 17.89 -13.62
C LEU A 140 0.58 18.39 -14.54
N MET A 141 0.86 19.49 -15.25
CA MET A 141 -0.02 19.99 -16.30
C MET A 141 0.61 19.73 -17.65
N PHE A 142 -0.20 19.38 -18.64
CA PHE A 142 0.21 19.14 -20.02
C PHE A 142 -0.64 20.02 -20.94
N ALA A 143 -0.02 20.72 -21.89
CA ALA A 143 -0.75 21.64 -22.77
C ALA A 143 -0.32 21.54 -24.24
N SER A 144 -1.28 21.64 -25.16
CA SER A 144 -1.06 21.57 -26.61
C SER A 144 -0.54 22.88 -27.24
N ARG A 145 -0.35 23.94 -26.44
CA ARG A 145 0.04 25.28 -26.90
C ARG A 145 1.52 25.53 -26.59
N ASP A 146 2.11 26.53 -27.24
CA ASP A 146 3.42 27.08 -26.86
C ASP A 146 3.33 27.72 -25.48
N CYS A 147 3.55 26.91 -24.45
CA CYS A 147 3.74 27.32 -23.08
C CYS A 147 5.20 27.14 -22.67
N GLU A 148 5.64 27.87 -21.64
CA GLU A 148 6.97 27.70 -21.08
C GLU A 148 7.15 26.26 -20.58
N ARG A 149 8.01 25.51 -21.27
CA ARG A 149 8.21 24.09 -21.01
C ARG A 149 9.08 23.90 -19.77
N THR A 150 8.72 22.94 -18.92
CA THR A 150 9.63 22.49 -17.87
C THR A 150 10.71 21.60 -18.50
N ALA A 151 11.98 21.83 -18.17
CA ALA A 151 13.07 20.97 -18.61
C ALA A 151 12.85 19.54 -18.09
N THR A 152 12.99 18.54 -18.97
CA THR A 152 12.69 17.13 -18.67
C THR A 152 13.55 16.57 -17.53
N GLY A 153 14.80 17.03 -17.38
CA GLY A 153 15.71 16.55 -16.35
C GLY A 153 15.31 16.81 -14.88
N GLN A 154 14.14 17.39 -14.61
CA GLN A 154 13.66 17.69 -13.24
C GLN A 154 12.25 17.14 -12.96
N LEU A 155 11.71 16.25 -13.80
CA LEU A 155 10.36 15.72 -13.59
C LEU A 155 10.32 14.61 -12.55
N SER A 156 11.24 13.65 -12.63
CA SER A 156 11.38 12.55 -11.67
C SER A 156 12.00 12.98 -10.34
N VAL A 157 11.18 13.63 -9.50
CA VAL A 157 11.55 14.05 -8.15
C VAL A 157 10.70 13.32 -7.12
N VAL A 158 11.31 12.96 -5.99
CA VAL A 158 10.64 12.31 -4.85
C VAL A 158 10.38 13.35 -3.77
N HIS A 159 9.15 13.38 -3.28
CA HIS A 159 8.74 14.24 -2.19
C HIS A 159 9.45 13.85 -0.88
N PRO A 160 9.93 14.80 -0.08
CA PRO A 160 10.64 14.49 1.16
C PRO A 160 9.86 13.58 2.11
N ARG A 161 8.53 13.76 2.23
CA ARG A 161 7.66 12.89 3.03
C ARG A 161 7.73 11.43 2.56
N LYS A 162 7.58 11.17 1.26
CA LYS A 162 7.71 9.80 0.71
C LYS A 162 9.08 9.19 0.98
N TYR A 163 10.14 9.95 0.78
CA TYR A 163 11.49 9.48 1.08
C TYR A 163 11.65 9.11 2.56
N LEU A 164 11.23 10.01 3.46
CA LEU A 164 11.36 9.81 4.90
C LEU A 164 10.48 8.65 5.40
N ASP A 165 9.25 8.53 4.91
CA ASP A 165 8.34 7.44 5.24
C ASP A 165 8.93 6.09 4.80
N ALA A 166 9.44 6.00 3.57
CA ALA A 166 10.09 4.78 3.07
C ALA A 166 11.33 4.38 3.91
N ILE A 167 12.15 5.35 4.31
CA ILE A 167 13.31 5.10 5.18
C ILE A 167 12.89 4.72 6.60
N ALA A 168 11.83 5.34 7.13
CA ALA A 168 11.28 5.02 8.44
C ALA A 168 10.73 3.57 8.46
N ASP A 169 9.96 3.19 7.45
CA ASP A 169 9.41 1.85 7.30
C ASP A 169 10.52 0.80 7.17
N MET A 170 11.52 1.04 6.33
CA MET A 170 12.68 0.17 6.18
C MET A 170 13.45 0.00 7.50
N ARG A 171 13.70 1.09 8.23
CA ARG A 171 14.37 1.04 9.54
C ARG A 171 13.54 0.26 10.55
N LYS A 172 12.22 0.45 10.55
CA LYS A 172 11.30 -0.25 11.46
C LYS A 172 11.30 -1.75 11.20
N LEU A 173 11.28 -2.16 9.93
CA LEU A 173 11.42 -3.57 9.52
C LEU A 173 12.75 -4.18 9.98
N LEU A 174 13.86 -3.48 9.78
CA LEU A 174 15.19 -3.95 10.22
C LEU A 174 15.26 -4.12 11.73
N LEU A 175 14.77 -3.14 12.50
CA LEU A 175 14.74 -3.21 13.96
C LEU A 175 13.80 -4.31 14.46
N MET A 176 12.65 -4.51 13.79
CA MET A 176 11.73 -5.60 14.08
C MET A 176 12.40 -6.97 13.86
N ALA A 177 13.15 -7.15 12.77
CA ALA A 177 13.90 -8.38 12.52
C ALA A 177 14.99 -8.63 13.58
N GLN A 178 15.70 -7.58 14.01
CA GLN A 178 16.68 -7.67 15.11
C GLN A 178 16.02 -8.06 16.44
N ASP A 179 14.87 -7.46 16.74
CA ASP A 179 14.08 -7.78 17.93
C ASP A 179 13.64 -9.24 17.91
N LEU A 180 13.09 -9.75 16.80
CA LEU A 180 12.74 -11.17 16.64
C LEU A 180 13.96 -12.07 16.86
N ALA A 181 15.11 -11.75 16.26
CA ALA A 181 16.35 -12.52 16.40
C ALA A 181 16.89 -12.55 17.83
N SER A 182 16.57 -11.55 18.66
CA SER A 182 16.98 -11.50 20.06
C SER A 182 16.20 -12.47 20.96
N VAL A 183 15.00 -12.90 20.54
CA VAL A 183 14.11 -13.74 21.35
C VAL A 183 13.73 -15.07 20.71
N ILE A 184 13.79 -15.19 19.38
CA ILE A 184 13.43 -16.39 18.63
C ILE A 184 14.68 -16.95 17.96
N PRO A 185 15.17 -18.14 18.38
CA PRO A 185 16.27 -18.83 17.74
C PRO A 185 16.02 -19.05 16.23
N SER A 186 17.09 -19.00 15.44
CA SER A 186 16.99 -19.31 14.00
C SER A 186 16.51 -20.74 13.78
N GLY A 187 15.54 -20.90 12.86
CA GLY A 187 14.94 -22.20 12.53
C GLY A 187 13.67 -22.56 13.33
N ASP A 188 13.36 -21.85 14.42
CA ASP A 188 12.09 -22.02 15.13
C ASP A 188 10.91 -21.50 14.28
N THR A 189 9.74 -22.10 14.50
CA THR A 189 8.49 -21.72 13.84
C THR A 189 7.77 -20.66 14.66
N VAL A 190 7.43 -19.54 14.02
CA VAL A 190 6.75 -18.39 14.62
C VAL A 190 5.41 -18.17 13.92
N ILE A 191 4.36 -18.00 14.71
CA ILE A 191 3.08 -17.43 14.26
C ILE A 191 3.28 -15.92 14.19
N LEU A 192 3.10 -15.33 13.01
CA LEU A 192 3.22 -13.90 12.82
C LEU A 192 1.83 -13.29 12.62
N VAL A 193 1.46 -12.39 13.53
CA VAL A 193 0.24 -11.60 13.45
C VAL A 193 0.64 -10.22 12.93
N ASP A 194 0.54 -10.05 11.62
CA ASP A 194 0.94 -8.84 10.90
C ASP A 194 0.00 -8.51 9.72
N GLU A 195 -1.10 -9.26 9.56
CA GLU A 195 -2.01 -9.16 8.40
C GLU A 195 -1.32 -9.42 7.05
N ASP A 196 -0.29 -10.28 7.03
CA ASP A 196 0.53 -10.60 5.86
C ASP A 196 1.29 -9.40 5.29
N SER A 197 1.52 -8.37 6.11
CA SER A 197 2.16 -7.12 5.68
C SER A 197 3.69 -7.21 5.57
N VAL A 198 4.36 -7.99 6.41
CA VAL A 198 5.82 -8.05 6.49
C VAL A 198 6.36 -9.48 6.50
N ARG A 199 5.49 -10.50 6.56
CA ARG A 199 5.87 -11.91 6.59
C ARG A 199 6.83 -12.30 5.47
N GLY A 200 6.62 -11.82 4.25
CA GLY A 200 7.48 -12.11 3.09
C GLY A 200 8.93 -11.65 3.26
N GLU A 201 9.16 -10.63 4.08
CA GLU A 201 10.48 -10.06 4.34
C GLU A 201 11.25 -10.83 5.42
N LEU A 202 10.56 -11.61 6.26
CA LEU A 202 11.12 -12.34 7.40
C LEU A 202 11.60 -13.76 7.04
N THR A 203 12.43 -13.88 6.01
CA THR A 203 12.89 -15.16 5.45
C THR A 203 13.76 -16.04 6.37
N LEU A 204 14.27 -15.49 7.48
CA LEU A 204 15.11 -16.22 8.44
C LEU A 204 14.33 -17.18 9.35
N TRP A 205 13.01 -17.01 9.45
CA TRP A 205 12.15 -17.86 10.27
C TRP A 205 11.09 -18.54 9.43
N ARG A 206 10.59 -19.68 9.93
CA ARG A 206 9.38 -20.28 9.37
C ARG A 206 8.17 -19.53 9.94
N ALA A 207 7.82 -18.41 9.32
CA ALA A 207 6.69 -17.58 9.71
C ALA A 207 5.36 -18.12 9.14
N ILE A 208 4.42 -18.43 10.04
CA ILE A 208 3.05 -18.85 9.73
C ILE A 208 2.14 -17.62 9.91
N PRO A 209 1.29 -17.26 8.92
CA PRO A 209 0.34 -16.16 9.08
C PRO A 209 -0.73 -16.49 10.13
N PHE A 210 -1.50 -15.51 10.58
CA PHE A 210 -2.58 -15.72 11.54
C PHE A 210 -3.80 -14.84 11.21
N LEU A 211 -4.99 -15.39 10.90
CA LEU A 211 -5.36 -16.81 10.78
C LEU A 211 -4.75 -17.48 9.54
N GLU A 212 -4.38 -18.75 9.65
CA GLU A 212 -3.78 -19.50 8.54
C GLU A 212 -4.77 -20.46 7.88
N ARG A 213 -4.79 -20.46 6.54
CA ARG A 213 -5.46 -21.48 5.73
C ARG A 213 -4.64 -21.77 4.47
N ASP A 214 -4.25 -23.03 4.30
CA ASP A 214 -3.46 -23.52 3.16
C ASP A 214 -2.16 -22.71 2.92
N GLY A 215 -1.50 -22.32 4.01
CA GLY A 215 -0.26 -21.53 4.05
C GLY A 215 -0.45 -20.02 3.82
N ARG A 216 -1.69 -19.54 3.75
CA ARG A 216 -2.04 -18.15 3.45
C ARG A 216 -2.80 -17.51 4.60
N TYR A 217 -2.68 -16.19 4.71
CA TYR A 217 -3.52 -15.41 5.61
C TYR A 217 -4.99 -15.47 5.15
N TRP A 218 -5.90 -15.77 6.08
CA TRP A 218 -7.32 -15.96 5.82
C TRP A 218 -8.21 -14.88 6.45
N GLY A 219 -7.63 -13.72 6.74
CA GLY A 219 -8.32 -12.61 7.37
C GLY A 219 -8.37 -12.71 8.91
N PRO A 220 -9.00 -11.71 9.54
CA PRO A 220 -9.11 -11.66 11.00
C PRO A 220 -10.08 -12.73 11.53
N PRO A 221 -9.90 -13.23 12.77
CA PRO A 221 -10.84 -14.12 13.42
C PRO A 221 -12.17 -13.44 13.69
N LEU A 222 -13.23 -14.24 13.76
CA LEU A 222 -14.57 -13.74 14.06
C LEU A 222 -14.67 -13.21 15.50
N ASP A 223 -13.98 -13.87 16.43
CA ASP A 223 -14.03 -13.59 17.86
C ASP A 223 -12.78 -14.11 18.61
N ASP A 224 -12.72 -13.81 19.90
CA ASP A 224 -11.69 -14.31 20.82
C ASP A 224 -11.56 -15.83 20.80
N THR A 225 -12.68 -16.55 20.73
CA THR A 225 -12.71 -18.01 20.78
C THR A 225 -12.00 -18.61 19.56
N THR A 226 -12.26 -18.05 18.39
CA THR A 226 -11.63 -18.43 17.12
C THR A 226 -10.12 -18.18 17.17
N ALA A 227 -9.70 -17.02 17.68
CA ALA A 227 -8.28 -16.69 17.84
C ALA A 227 -7.56 -17.66 18.79
N ILE A 228 -8.17 -17.99 19.94
CA ILE A 228 -7.62 -18.93 20.92
C ILE A 228 -7.51 -20.34 20.32
N GLN A 229 -8.55 -20.80 19.63
CA GLN A 229 -8.54 -22.13 18.98
C GLN A 229 -7.42 -22.21 17.93
N GLU A 230 -7.19 -21.14 17.17
CA GLU A 230 -6.16 -21.12 16.16
C GLU A 230 -4.75 -21.12 16.75
N VAL A 231 -4.47 -20.30 17.78
CA VAL A 231 -3.13 -20.31 18.38
C VAL A 231 -2.79 -21.68 18.96
N GLU A 232 -3.76 -22.35 19.59
CA GLU A 232 -3.57 -23.69 20.14
C GLU A 232 -3.42 -24.75 19.04
N ARG A 233 -4.14 -24.62 17.92
CA ARG A 233 -3.95 -25.49 16.75
C ARG A 233 -2.52 -25.37 16.22
N LEU A 234 -2.07 -24.15 15.93
CA LEU A 234 -0.75 -23.88 15.37
C LEU A 234 0.38 -24.28 16.34
N ARG A 235 0.18 -24.05 17.63
CA ARG A 235 1.08 -24.52 18.69
C ARG A 235 1.23 -26.04 18.68
N ARG A 236 0.12 -26.79 18.63
CA ARG A 236 0.15 -28.26 18.50
C ARG A 236 0.78 -28.74 17.19
N SER A 237 0.77 -27.93 16.15
CA SER A 237 1.46 -28.18 14.89
C SER A 237 2.95 -27.80 14.90
N GLY A 238 3.49 -27.36 16.05
CA GLY A 238 4.92 -27.12 16.25
C GLY A 238 5.35 -25.65 16.24
N ALA A 239 4.39 -24.70 16.20
CA ALA A 239 4.74 -23.30 16.40
C ALA A 239 5.11 -23.05 17.87
N ARG A 240 6.29 -22.47 18.08
CA ARG A 240 6.82 -22.21 19.42
C ARG A 240 6.55 -20.78 19.88
N PHE A 241 6.45 -19.84 18.95
CA PHE A 241 6.26 -18.44 19.27
C PHE A 241 5.04 -17.89 18.56
N ILE A 242 4.41 -16.89 19.16
CA ILE A 242 3.52 -15.96 18.47
C ILE A 242 4.05 -14.55 18.64
N ALA A 243 4.14 -13.82 17.54
CA ALA A 243 4.64 -12.46 17.47
C ALA A 243 3.58 -11.56 16.83
N PHE A 244 3.13 -10.54 17.55
CA PHE A 244 2.29 -9.48 17.02
C PHE A 244 3.21 -8.37 16.53
N ALA A 245 3.14 -8.02 15.24
CA ALA A 245 3.84 -6.88 14.68
C ALA A 245 3.00 -5.60 14.82
N TRP A 246 3.65 -4.44 14.80
CA TRP A 246 3.00 -3.14 15.00
C TRP A 246 1.75 -2.88 14.14
N PRO A 247 1.64 -3.32 12.87
CA PRO A 247 0.43 -3.09 12.09
C PRO A 247 -0.80 -3.75 12.72
N ALA A 248 -0.59 -4.86 13.43
CA ALA A 248 -1.64 -5.67 14.05
C ALA A 248 -1.79 -5.43 15.55
N PHE A 249 -1.18 -4.40 16.15
CA PHE A 249 -1.32 -4.13 17.59
C PHE A 249 -2.76 -3.87 18.03
N TRP A 250 -3.62 -3.42 17.13
CA TRP A 250 -5.05 -3.26 17.39
C TRP A 250 -5.71 -4.60 17.79
N TRP A 251 -5.18 -5.75 17.36
CA TRP A 251 -5.67 -7.08 17.76
C TRP A 251 -5.62 -7.29 19.27
N LEU A 252 -4.60 -6.76 19.94
CA LEU A 252 -4.40 -6.93 21.39
C LEU A 252 -5.48 -6.20 22.20
N GLY A 253 -6.10 -5.17 21.62
CA GLY A 253 -7.24 -4.46 22.21
C GLY A 253 -8.59 -5.00 21.74
N HIS A 254 -8.71 -5.35 20.45
CA HIS A 254 -9.95 -5.85 19.86
C HIS A 254 -10.30 -7.25 20.35
N TYR A 255 -9.33 -8.18 20.37
CA TYR A 255 -9.47 -9.55 20.89
C TYR A 255 -8.95 -9.62 22.33
N ALA A 256 -9.62 -8.88 23.21
CA ALA A 256 -9.19 -8.75 24.60
C ALA A 256 -9.22 -10.09 25.37
N GLY A 257 -10.15 -11.00 25.04
CA GLY A 257 -10.19 -12.34 25.61
C GLY A 257 -8.98 -13.19 25.19
N PHE A 258 -8.63 -13.14 23.91
CA PHE A 258 -7.44 -13.80 23.37
C PHE A 258 -6.15 -13.25 23.98
N HIS A 259 -6.01 -11.92 24.07
CA HIS A 259 -4.81 -11.33 24.68
C HIS A 259 -4.68 -11.70 26.16
N ARG A 260 -5.78 -11.75 26.92
CA ARG A 260 -5.76 -12.25 28.31
C ARG A 260 -5.32 -13.72 28.40
N HIS A 261 -5.82 -14.58 27.49
CA HIS A 261 -5.39 -15.99 27.40
C HIS A 261 -3.88 -16.08 27.20
N LEU A 262 -3.32 -15.33 26.23
CA LEU A 262 -1.88 -15.35 25.96
C LEU A 262 -1.04 -14.93 27.18
N ARG A 263 -1.48 -13.89 27.90
CA ARG A 263 -0.79 -13.39 29.10
C ARG A 263 -0.88 -14.33 30.30
N ALA A 264 -1.97 -15.09 30.39
CA ALA A 264 -2.20 -16.04 31.48
C ALA A 264 -1.42 -17.35 31.28
N GLU A 265 -1.40 -17.87 30.05
CA GLU A 265 -0.86 -19.20 29.75
C GLU A 265 0.60 -19.20 29.27
N PHE A 266 1.07 -18.08 28.70
CA PHE A 266 2.35 -18.01 28.00
C PHE A 266 3.25 -16.89 28.51
N ARG A 267 4.55 -17.11 28.41
CA ARG A 267 5.54 -16.11 28.82
C ARG A 267 5.72 -15.07 27.73
N CYS A 268 5.47 -13.81 28.05
CA CYS A 268 5.88 -12.68 27.20
C CYS A 268 7.41 -12.53 27.24
N ARG A 269 8.06 -12.68 26.08
CA ARG A 269 9.53 -12.59 25.92
C ARG A 269 9.98 -11.19 25.52
N LEU A 270 9.15 -10.48 24.78
CA LEU A 270 9.41 -9.13 24.31
C LEU A 270 8.10 -8.36 24.18
N GLU A 271 8.13 -7.09 24.58
CA GLU A 271 7.04 -6.14 24.36
C GLU A 271 7.65 -4.75 24.17
N ASN A 272 7.50 -4.20 22.98
CA ASN A 272 7.97 -2.86 22.63
C ASN A 272 7.05 -2.24 21.54
N GLU A 273 7.44 -1.09 21.00
CA GLU A 273 6.65 -0.38 19.98
C GLU A 273 6.56 -1.08 18.60
N ARG A 274 7.32 -2.16 18.39
CA ARG A 274 7.40 -2.91 17.13
C ARG A 274 6.79 -4.30 17.24
N LEU A 275 6.99 -4.97 18.38
CA LEU A 275 6.59 -6.36 18.59
C LEU A 275 6.05 -6.62 20.00
N VAL A 276 5.11 -7.56 20.06
CA VAL A 276 4.78 -8.31 21.29
C VAL A 276 4.95 -9.80 21.00
N VAL A 277 5.86 -10.46 21.71
CA VAL A 277 6.23 -11.86 21.46
C VAL A 277 5.96 -12.72 22.69
N PHE A 278 5.22 -13.81 22.48
CA PHE A 278 4.97 -14.84 23.49
C PHE A 278 5.66 -16.14 23.11
N ASP A 279 6.25 -16.79 24.11
CA ASP A 279 6.76 -18.15 24.05
C ASP A 279 5.65 -19.13 24.45
N LEU A 280 5.24 -19.97 23.51
CA LEU A 280 4.11 -20.90 23.61
C LEU A 280 4.49 -22.23 24.30
N GLU A 281 5.71 -22.35 24.82
CA GLU A 281 6.03 -23.40 25.80
C GLU A 281 5.29 -23.11 27.11
N SER A 282 4.47 -24.08 27.55
CA SER A 282 3.68 -23.93 28.78
C SER A 282 4.60 -23.69 29.98
N THR A 283 4.21 -22.77 30.85
CA THR A 283 4.92 -22.42 32.09
C THR A 283 5.11 -23.60 33.05
N ASP A 284 4.34 -24.68 32.88
CA ASP A 284 4.39 -25.89 33.70
C ASP A 284 5.35 -26.97 33.15
N THR A 285 6.04 -26.71 32.04
CA THR A 285 7.00 -27.66 31.47
C THR A 285 8.38 -27.43 32.09
N PRO A 286 8.96 -28.38 32.86
CA PRO A 286 10.29 -28.20 33.44
C PRO A 286 11.35 -28.00 32.34
N PRO A 287 12.38 -27.16 32.56
CA PRO A 287 13.39 -26.89 31.56
C PRO A 287 14.07 -28.19 31.13
N SER A 288 14.02 -28.50 29.83
CA SER A 288 14.75 -29.63 29.26
C SER A 288 16.25 -29.44 29.49
N SER A 289 16.86 -30.36 30.23
CA SER A 289 18.31 -30.33 30.51
C SER A 289 19.11 -30.35 29.20
N PRO A 290 20.23 -29.60 29.12
CA PRO A 290 21.09 -29.64 27.95
C PRO A 290 21.64 -31.05 27.73
N ALA A 291 21.46 -31.58 26.52
CA ALA A 291 21.98 -32.88 26.12
C ALA A 291 23.50 -32.93 26.35
N ALA A 292 23.95 -33.90 27.14
CA ALA A 292 25.37 -34.12 27.41
C ALA A 292 26.13 -34.41 26.10
N PRO A 293 27.35 -33.88 25.91
CA PRO A 293 28.12 -34.11 24.70
C PRO A 293 28.48 -35.60 24.58
N GLY A 294 28.07 -36.22 23.48
CA GLY A 294 28.34 -37.61 23.16
C GLY A 294 29.84 -37.90 23.14
N ARG A 295 30.24 -38.94 23.87
CA ARG A 295 31.63 -39.43 23.91
C ARG A 295 32.08 -39.82 22.50
N GLY A 296 33.05 -39.08 21.98
CA GLY A 296 33.75 -39.43 20.75
C GLY A 296 34.45 -40.77 20.87
N ARG A 297 34.19 -41.67 19.91
CA ARG A 297 34.99 -42.87 19.69
C ARG A 297 36.35 -42.46 19.13
N ARG A 298 37.43 -42.80 19.85
CA ARG A 298 38.78 -42.85 19.30
C ARG A 298 38.89 -44.06 18.38
N ALA A 299 39.35 -43.85 17.14
CA ALA A 299 39.89 -44.91 16.30
C ALA A 299 41.42 -44.94 16.45
N ILE A 300 41.95 -46.15 16.46
CA ILE A 300 43.37 -46.52 16.37
C ILE A 300 43.72 -46.56 14.88
#